data_AF-Q8YLD8-F1
#
_entry.id   AF-Q8YLD8-F1
#
_cell.length_a   1.000
_cell.length_b   1.000
_cell.length_c   1.000
_cell.angle_alpha   90.00
_cell.angle_beta   90.00
_cell.angle_gamma   90.00
#
_symmetry.space_group_name_H-M   'P 1'
#
loop_
_entity.id
_entity.type
_entity.pdbx_description
1 polymer ?
#
loop_
_entity_poly.entity_id
_entity_poly.type
_entity_poly.pdbx_seq_one_letter_code
_entity_poly.pdbx_strand_id
1 'polypeptide(L)' 'MVDQELELLSSKIDAGVKAAIAAAIERHRKLGQSISIIQDGKIVTLTADKIPVIQTQQNSDK' A
#
# COMPACT_ATOMS: atom_id res chain seq x y z
N MET A 1 3.81 -1.26 30.60
CA MET A 1 4.67 -0.32 29.84
C MET A 1 5.26 -0.97 28.58
N VAL A 2 5.53 -2.28 28.57
CA VAL A 2 5.98 -3.02 27.37
C VAL A 2 4.92 -3.06 26.25
N ASP A 3 3.64 -3.17 26.61
CA ASP A 3 2.55 -3.28 25.63
C ASP A 3 2.39 -2.02 24.75
N GLN A 4 2.57 -0.83 25.32
CA GLN A 4 2.49 0.45 24.59
C GLN A 4 3.64 0.63 23.58
N GLU A 5 4.83 0.13 23.92
CA GLU A 5 5.98 0.19 23.03
C GLU A 5 5.80 -0.78 21.85
N LEU A 6 5.21 -1.95 22.10
CA LEU A 6 4.85 -2.92 21.06
C LEU A 6 3.78 -2.36 20.10
N GLU A 7 2.74 -1.71 20.64
CA GLU A 7 1.69 -1.05 19.84
C GLU A 7 2.26 0.06 18.95
N LEU A 8 3.15 0.89 19.50
CA LEU A 8 3.80 1.97 18.75
C LEU A 8 4.68 1.42 17.62
N LEU A 9 5.44 0.35 17.89
CA LEU A 9 6.28 -0.30 16.90
C LEU A 9 5.44 -0.93 15.78
N SER A 10 4.38 -1.65 16.15
CA SER A 10 3.44 -2.24 15.19
C SER A 10 2.81 -1.17 14.29
N SER A 11 2.40 -0.04 14.86
CA SER A 11 1.82 1.08 14.12
C SER A 11 2.78 1.69 13.10
N LYS A 12 4.06 1.84 13.46
CA LYS A 12 5.10 2.35 12.54
C LYS A 12 5.34 1.39 11.38
N ILE A 13 5.37 0.08 11.66
CA ILE A 13 5.54 -0.95 10.64
C ILE A 13 4.34 -0.94 9.68
N ASP A 14 3.12 -0.93 10.22
CA ASP A 14 1.88 -0.86 9.43
C ASP A 14 1.86 0.37 8.51
N ALA A 15 2.23 1.55 9.02
CA ALA A 15 2.33 2.77 8.23
C ALA A 15 3.36 2.65 7.08
N GLY A 16 4.54 2.11 7.38
CA GLY A 16 5.60 1.91 6.37
C GLY A 16 5.19 0.90 5.28
N VAL A 17 4.57 -0.21 5.68
CA VAL A 17 4.06 -1.22 4.75
C VAL A 17 2.98 -0.64 3.85
N LYS A 18 2.01 0.08 4.41
CA LYS A 18 0.96 0.75 3.63
C LYS A 18 1.53 1.75 2.63
N ALA A 19 2.53 2.54 3.04
CA ALA A 19 3.20 3.49 2.16
C ALA A 19 3.93 2.81 1.00
N ALA A 20 4.66 1.73 1.26
CA ALA A 20 5.38 0.98 0.23
C ALA A 20 4.41 0.32 -0.78
N ILE A 21 3.32 -0.28 -0.29
CA ILE A 21 2.29 -0.89 -1.14
C ILE A 21 1.61 0.18 -2.00
N ALA A 22 1.22 1.32 -1.41
CA ALA A 22 0.63 2.44 -2.13
C ALA A 22 1.53 2.94 -3.28
N ALA A 23 2.83 3.10 -3.02
CA ALA A 23 3.80 3.52 -4.02
C ALA A 23 3.98 2.48 -5.14
N ALA A 24 3.99 1.19 -4.82
CA ALA A 24 4.07 0.13 -5.83
C ALA A 24 2.84 0.11 -6.73
N ILE A 25 1.64 0.17 -6.14
CA ILE A 25 0.38 0.19 -6.89
C ILE A 25 0.31 1.41 -7.82
N GLU A 26 0.67 2.59 -7.32
CA GLU A 26 0.68 3.83 -8.11
C GLU A 26 1.70 3.76 -9.25
N ARG A 27 2.86 3.12 -9.03
CA ARG A 27 3.84 2.86 -10.10
C ARG A 27 3.26 1.96 -11.19
N HIS A 28 2.60 0.86 -10.83
CA HIS A 28 1.96 -0.04 -11.80
C HIS A 28 0.87 0.68 -12.60
N ARG A 29 0.05 1.51 -11.93
CA ARG A 29 -0.95 2.37 -12.57
C ARG A 29 -0.33 3.29 -13.63
N LYS A 30 0.74 4.01 -13.27
CA LYS A 30 1.45 4.93 -14.18
C LYS A 30 2.10 4.22 -15.36
N LEU A 31 2.54 2.98 -15.18
CA LEU A 31 3.17 2.16 -16.23
C LEU A 31 2.16 1.41 -17.11
N GLY A 32 0.85 1.55 -16.88
CA GLY A 32 -0.15 0.78 -17.62
C GLY A 32 -0.17 -0.71 -17.28
N GLN A 33 0.43 -1.09 -16.15
CA GLN A 33 0.55 -2.48 -15.73
C GLN A 33 -0.66 -2.90 -14.87
N SER A 34 -1.08 -4.16 -15.03
CA SER A 34 -2.15 -4.74 -14.23
C SER A 34 -1.61 -5.30 -12.91
N ILE A 35 -2.45 -5.33 -11.89
CA ILE A 35 -2.18 -5.99 -10.61
C ILE A 35 -3.25 -7.04 -10.33
N SER A 36 -2.90 -8.10 -9.60
CA SER A 36 -3.86 -9.09 -9.12
C SER A 36 -3.99 -8.98 -7.61
N ILE A 37 -5.21 -8.92 -7.11
CA ILE A 37 -5.54 -8.82 -5.69
C ILE A 37 -6.52 -9.93 -5.30
N ILE A 38 -6.61 -10.23 -4.00
CA ILE A 38 -7.68 -11.07 -3.47
C ILE A 38 -8.81 -10.15 -2.98
N GLN A 39 -10.00 -10.33 -3.52
CA GLN A 39 -11.23 -9.65 -3.11
C GLN A 39 -12.31 -10.71 -2.89
N ASP A 40 -12.94 -10.70 -1.72
CA ASP A 40 -14.00 -11.67 -1.35
C ASP A 40 -13.60 -13.14 -1.58
N GLY A 41 -12.34 -13.47 -1.27
CA GLY A 41 -11.77 -14.82 -1.43
C GLY A 41 -11.48 -15.23 -2.88
N LYS A 42 -11.64 -14.32 -3.86
CA LYS A 42 -11.34 -14.58 -5.27
C LYS A 42 -10.18 -13.72 -5.75
N ILE A 43 -9.40 -14.23 -6.70
CA ILE A 43 -8.36 -13.47 -7.38
C ILE A 43 -9.03 -12.57 -8.42
N VAL A 44 -8.83 -11.27 -8.29
CA VAL A 44 -9.33 -10.24 -9.21
C VAL A 44 -8.14 -9.49 -9.79
N THR A 45 -8.06 -9.42 -11.12
CA THR A 45 -7.05 -8.62 -11.82
C THR A 45 -7.61 -7.23 -12.14
N LEU A 46 -6.93 -6.19 -11.67
CA LEU A 46 -7.20 -4.79 -11.99
C LEU A 46 -6.22 -4.33 -13.06
N THR A 47 -6.77 -3.88 -14.19
CA THR A 47 -6.01 -3.16 -15.22
C THR A 47 -5.70 -1.74 -14.73
N ALA A 48 -4.68 -1.10 -15.31
CA ALA A 48 -4.19 0.19 -14.82
C ALA A 48 -5.26 1.31 -14.76
N ASP A 49 -6.23 1.30 -15.68
CA ASP A 49 -7.37 2.21 -15.72
C ASP A 49 -8.35 2.04 -14.55
N LYS A 50 -8.37 0.84 -13.94
CA LYS A 50 -9.23 0.51 -12.79
C LYS A 50 -8.56 0.72 -11.44
N ILE A 51 -7.26 1.01 -11.43
CA ILE A 51 -6.53 1.32 -10.20
C ILE A 51 -6.81 2.79 -9.84
N PRO A 52 -7.38 3.08 -8.66
CA PRO A 52 -7.63 4.46 -8.24
C PRO A 52 -6.30 5.21 -8.07
N VAL A 53 -6.34 6.54 -8.25
CA VAL A 53 -5.15 7.38 -7.97
C VAL A 53 -4.89 7.34 -6.47
N ILE A 54 -3.74 6.78 -6.09
CA ILE A 54 -3.33 6.74 -4.70
C ILE A 54 -2.43 7.94 -4.45
N GLN A 55 -2.88 8.87 -3.61
CA GLN A 55 -2.02 9.94 -3.12
C GLN A 55 -1.00 9.31 -2.16
N THR A 56 0.18 9.00 -2.65
CA THR A 56 1.29 8.62 -1.79
C THR A 56 1.69 9.85 -0.98
N GLN A 57 1.38 9.87 0.31
CA GLN A 57 2.04 10.78 1.25
C GLN A 57 3.51 10.34 1.31
N GLN A 58 4.33 10.93 0.45
CA GLN A 58 5.78 10.82 0.51
C GLN A 58 6.21 11.53 1.80
N ASN A 59 6.19 10.81 2.92
CA ASN A 59 6.84 11.29 4.12
C ASN A 59 8.35 11.16 3.90
N SER A 60 8.93 12.22 3.35
CA SER A 60 10.35 12.41 3.18
C SER A 60 10.97 12.68 4.56
N ASP A 61 11.08 11.66 5.40
CA ASP A 61 12.00 11.73 6.55
C ASP A 61 13.41 11.54 6.01
N LYS A 62 14.15 12.65 6.02
CA LYS A 62 15.56 12.76 5.67
C LYS A 62 16.44 12.39 6.87
#